data_AF-A0A3L6P967-F1
#
_entry.id   AF-A0A3L6P967-F1
#
_cell.length_a   1.000
_cell.length_b   1.000
_cell.length_c   1.000
_cell.angle_alpha   90.00
_cell.angle_beta   90.00
_cell.angle_gamma   90.00
#
_symmetry.space_group_name_H-M   'P 1'
#
loop_
_entity.id
_entity.type
_entity.pdbx_description
1 polymer ?
#
loop_
_entity_poly.entity_id
_entity_poly.type
_entity_poly.pdbx_seq_one_letter_code
_entity_poly.pdbx_strand_id
1 'polypeptide(L)'
;MALLLFPFLLLLSSPYAQAQQNITLGSSLTPEGPSSFWLSPSGDFAFGFRPTESNTSSYLLAIWFNKISDKTVAWYAKTTDQDPSLVQVPSGSRLQLTSVGVLSLRDPTGTEVWNPRIVGAAYAAMLNSGNFVLVAPHGSTQWETFNNPTDTILLTQVLTAPKMLRSRIMATDYSNGRFLLNLQTDGVSLHSVAMPTKNLYDSYWSTDGNTTNLVFDASGRIYITTDNGTQINMTSRVLAPWGTTTIAPHLTQMVRSGNMCTQRRSAIHKVRHGQ
;
A
#
# COMPACT_ATOMS: atom_id res chain seq x y z
N MET A 1 -15.57 4.61 61.69
CA MET A 1 -15.84 4.23 60.29
C MET A 1 -15.44 5.42 59.42
N ALA A 2 -14.20 5.44 58.91
CA ALA A 2 -13.67 6.57 58.15
C ALA A 2 -13.82 6.27 56.65
N LEU A 3 -14.58 7.11 55.93
CA LEU A 3 -14.77 7.02 54.49
C LEU A 3 -13.60 7.70 53.78
N LEU A 4 -12.78 6.92 53.09
CA LEU A 4 -11.74 7.39 52.18
C LEU A 4 -12.39 7.81 50.85
N LEU A 5 -12.40 9.11 50.57
CA LEU A 5 -12.76 9.67 49.26
C LEU A 5 -11.54 9.59 48.32
N PHE A 6 -11.57 8.66 47.38
CA PHE A 6 -10.57 8.52 46.32
C PHE A 6 -10.90 9.56 45.22
N PRO A 7 -9.99 10.49 44.86
CA PRO A 7 -10.24 11.41 43.76
C PRO A 7 -10.11 10.64 42.45
N PHE A 8 -11.22 10.51 41.73
CA PHE A 8 -11.26 9.96 40.38
C PHE A 8 -10.53 10.94 39.46
N LEU A 9 -9.24 10.70 39.22
CA LEU A 9 -8.49 11.36 38.16
C LEU A 9 -9.16 10.99 36.83
N LEU A 10 -10.01 11.88 36.34
CA LEU A 10 -10.48 11.87 34.96
C LEU A 10 -9.25 12.06 34.08
N LEU A 11 -8.66 10.96 33.65
CA LEU A 11 -7.79 10.90 32.49
C LEU A 11 -8.61 11.45 31.32
N LEU A 12 -8.44 12.74 31.04
CA LEU A 12 -8.82 13.37 29.78
C LEU A 12 -8.01 12.65 28.69
N SER A 13 -8.50 11.52 28.22
CA SER A 13 -8.07 10.94 26.97
C SER A 13 -8.52 11.94 25.90
N SER A 14 -7.63 12.86 25.56
CA SER A 14 -7.79 13.71 24.38
C SER A 14 -8.04 12.76 23.21
N PRO A 15 -9.21 12.80 22.55
CA PRO A 15 -9.30 12.21 21.24
C PRO A 15 -8.39 13.09 20.39
N TYR A 16 -7.18 12.62 20.09
CA TYR A 16 -6.43 13.07 18.92
C TYR A 16 -7.30 12.72 17.70
N ALA A 17 -8.32 13.52 17.44
CA ALA A 17 -8.83 13.73 16.11
C ALA A 17 -7.73 14.51 15.41
N GLN A 18 -6.68 13.80 14.95
CA GLN A 18 -5.77 14.40 14.00
C GLN A 18 -6.63 14.68 12.77
N ALA A 19 -6.96 15.96 12.59
CA ALA A 19 -7.53 16.45 11.35
C ALA A 19 -6.65 15.96 10.19
N GLN A 20 -7.27 15.70 9.03
CA GLN A 20 -6.53 15.28 7.86
C GLN A 20 -5.42 16.28 7.55
N GLN A 21 -4.17 15.89 7.82
CA GLN A 21 -3.05 16.80 7.65
C GLN A 21 -2.63 16.75 6.19
N ASN A 22 -3.18 17.67 5.41
CA ASN A 22 -2.74 17.88 4.04
C ASN A 22 -1.25 18.24 4.05
N ILE A 23 -0.50 17.62 3.15
CA ILE A 23 0.89 17.94 2.86
C ILE A 23 0.87 19.13 1.92
N THR A 24 1.26 20.28 2.45
CA THR A 24 1.22 21.56 1.75
C THR A 24 2.37 21.69 0.75
N LEU A 25 2.21 22.61 -0.21
CA LEU A 25 3.27 22.97 -1.13
C LEU A 25 4.52 23.45 -0.38
N GLY A 26 5.70 23.06 -0.87
CA GLY A 26 7.00 23.33 -0.25
C GLY A 26 7.44 22.27 0.76
N SER A 27 6.55 21.40 1.25
CA SER A 27 6.89 20.34 2.20
C SER A 27 7.89 19.34 1.60
N SER A 28 8.81 18.86 2.44
CA SER A 28 9.86 17.93 2.04
C SER A 28 10.19 16.92 3.12
N LEU A 29 10.68 15.76 2.69
CA LEU A 29 11.24 14.71 3.53
C LEU A 29 12.70 14.47 3.15
N THR A 30 13.50 14.04 4.10
CA THR A 30 14.83 13.47 3.86
C THR A 30 15.01 12.21 4.72
N PRO A 31 15.78 11.20 4.26
CA PRO A 31 15.92 9.94 4.98
C PRO A 31 16.35 10.06 6.46
N GLU A 32 17.31 10.95 6.73
CA GLU A 32 17.92 11.17 8.05
C GLU A 32 17.58 12.56 8.62
N GLY A 33 16.52 13.19 8.11
CA GLY A 33 16.09 14.51 8.57
C GLY A 33 15.15 14.47 9.78
N PRO A 34 14.72 15.67 10.25
CA PRO A 34 13.72 15.78 11.33
C PRO A 34 12.36 15.20 10.93
N SER A 35 12.09 15.05 9.63
CA SER A 35 10.93 14.36 9.09
C SER A 35 11.34 13.49 7.91
N SER A 36 11.18 12.18 8.05
CA SER A 36 11.45 11.18 7.01
C SER A 36 10.19 10.57 6.41
N PHE A 37 9.01 10.86 6.97
CA PHE A 37 7.71 10.38 6.49
C PHE A 37 6.54 11.31 6.86
N TRP A 38 5.45 11.17 6.11
CA TRP A 38 4.14 11.74 6.39
C TRP A 38 3.17 10.66 6.86
N LEU A 39 2.41 10.95 7.91
CA LEU A 39 1.45 10.01 8.50
C LEU A 39 0.04 10.19 7.90
N SER A 40 -0.68 9.07 7.81
CA SER A 40 -2.14 9.11 7.73
C SER A 40 -2.74 9.69 9.02
N PRO A 41 -3.95 10.28 8.98
CA PRO A 41 -4.61 10.83 10.17
C PRO A 41 -4.80 9.82 11.31
N SER A 42 -5.03 8.55 11.00
CA SER A 42 -5.09 7.49 12.02
C SER A 42 -3.71 7.07 12.52
N GLY A 43 -2.65 7.38 11.78
CA GLY A 43 -1.28 6.93 12.00
C GLY A 43 -1.06 5.46 11.63
N ASP A 44 -2.03 4.78 11.03
CA ASP A 44 -1.93 3.37 10.65
C ASP A 44 -1.02 3.15 9.43
N PHE A 45 -0.94 4.15 8.56
CA PHE A 45 -0.03 4.19 7.42
C PHE A 45 0.90 5.39 7.49
N ALA A 46 2.11 5.22 6.94
CA ALA A 46 3.07 6.27 6.69
C ALA A 46 3.58 6.19 5.25
N PHE A 47 3.88 7.34 4.65
CA PHE A 47 4.52 7.47 3.34
C PHE A 47 5.83 8.25 3.48
N GLY A 48 6.94 7.71 2.99
CA GLY A 48 8.24 8.37 3.10
C GLY A 48 9.42 7.43 2.89
N PHE A 49 10.54 7.77 3.51
CA PHE A 49 11.79 7.00 3.43
C PHE A 49 11.80 5.82 4.39
N ARG A 50 12.03 4.62 3.87
CA ARG A 50 12.22 3.40 4.65
C ARG A 50 13.59 2.80 4.34
N PRO A 51 14.46 2.54 5.34
CA PRO A 51 15.74 1.90 5.09
C PRO A 51 15.52 0.50 4.53
N THR A 52 16.37 0.09 3.59
CA THR A 52 16.38 -1.28 3.07
C THR A 52 17.07 -2.19 4.07
N GLU A 53 16.59 -3.42 4.24
CA GLU A 53 17.20 -4.33 5.23
C GLU A 53 18.59 -4.81 4.83
N SER A 54 18.89 -4.85 3.53
CA SER A 54 20.21 -5.22 3.02
C SER A 54 21.26 -4.13 3.17
N ASN A 55 20.84 -2.85 3.27
CA ASN A 55 21.75 -1.72 3.37
C ASN A 55 21.06 -0.52 4.05
N THR A 56 21.48 -0.19 5.27
CA THR A 56 20.93 0.94 6.04
C THR A 56 21.24 2.30 5.43
N SER A 57 22.18 2.39 4.49
CA SER A 57 22.51 3.61 3.73
C SER A 57 21.72 3.74 2.42
N SER A 58 20.78 2.82 2.16
CA SER A 58 19.88 2.83 1.00
C SER A 58 18.43 2.84 1.47
N TYR A 59 17.64 3.74 0.87
CA TYR A 59 16.26 4.01 1.28
C TYR A 59 15.29 3.84 0.12
N LEU A 60 14.15 3.23 0.42
CA LEU A 60 12.97 3.21 -0.43
C LEU A 60 12.11 4.43 -0.18
N LEU A 61 11.50 4.96 -1.22
CA LEU A 61 10.27 5.73 -1.08
C LEU A 61 9.09 4.74 -1.02
N ALA A 62 8.40 4.66 0.11
CA ALA A 62 7.45 3.59 0.38
C ALA A 62 6.23 4.02 1.20
N ILE A 63 5.19 3.18 1.19
CA ILE A 63 4.09 3.17 2.15
C ILE A 63 4.20 1.92 3.00
N TRP A 64 4.05 2.05 4.31
CA TRP A 64 4.03 0.91 5.23
C TRP A 64 2.95 1.01 6.30
N PHE A 65 2.59 -0.14 6.87
CA PHE A 65 1.77 -0.21 8.08
C PHE A 65 2.58 0.31 9.27
N ASN A 66 2.27 1.50 9.73
CA ASN A 66 3.09 2.22 10.69
C ASN A 66 2.89 1.77 12.14
N LYS A 67 1.78 1.12 12.51
CA LYS A 67 1.57 0.71 13.92
C LYS A 67 2.02 -0.73 14.24
N ILE A 68 2.38 -1.52 13.24
CA ILE A 68 2.88 -2.88 13.47
C ILE A 68 4.41 -2.88 13.62
N SER A 69 4.93 -3.84 14.38
CA SER A 69 6.38 -3.93 14.67
C SER A 69 7.21 -4.10 13.41
N ASP A 70 6.75 -4.94 12.48
CA ASP A 70 7.48 -5.29 11.26
C ASP A 70 7.48 -4.16 10.22
N LYS A 71 6.65 -3.12 10.42
CA LYS A 71 6.46 -1.99 9.48
C LYS A 71 6.34 -2.44 8.02
N THR A 72 5.51 -3.45 7.78
CA THR A 72 5.38 -4.10 6.47
C THR A 72 5.09 -3.09 5.37
N VAL A 73 5.91 -3.10 4.31
CA VAL A 73 5.75 -2.21 3.15
C VAL A 73 4.60 -2.70 2.26
N ALA A 74 3.65 -1.82 1.99
CA ALA A 74 2.47 -2.05 1.16
C ALA A 74 2.56 -1.42 -0.24
N TRP A 75 3.46 -0.46 -0.44
CA TRP A 75 3.74 0.17 -1.72
C TRP A 75 5.16 0.71 -1.73
N TYR A 76 5.81 0.77 -2.89
CA TYR A 76 7.12 1.40 -3.05
C TYR A 76 7.28 2.01 -4.44
N ALA A 77 8.14 3.01 -4.56
CA ALA A 77 8.39 3.67 -5.83
C ALA A 77 9.11 2.73 -6.80
N LYS A 78 8.58 2.67 -8.03
CA LYS A 78 9.24 2.09 -9.20
C LYS A 78 9.38 3.16 -10.28
N THR A 79 10.35 2.98 -11.17
CA THR A 79 10.49 3.80 -12.37
C THR A 79 9.27 3.68 -13.28
N THR A 80 9.04 4.66 -14.15
CA THR A 80 7.84 4.72 -15.01
C THR A 80 8.11 4.27 -16.45
N ASP A 81 9.22 3.58 -16.69
CA ASP A 81 9.63 3.03 -17.99
C ASP A 81 8.98 1.66 -18.26
N GLN A 82 9.26 1.08 -19.43
CA GLN A 82 8.61 -0.17 -19.88
C GLN A 82 8.88 -1.37 -18.97
N ASP A 83 10.03 -1.40 -18.27
CA ASP A 83 10.35 -2.40 -17.25
C ASP A 83 10.61 -1.72 -15.90
N PRO A 84 9.54 -1.43 -15.12
CA PRO A 84 9.63 -0.68 -13.86
C PRO A 84 10.60 -1.33 -12.87
N SER A 85 11.68 -0.62 -12.59
CA SER A 85 12.72 -0.99 -11.65
C SER A 85 12.50 -0.32 -10.30
N LEU A 86 12.96 -0.97 -9.23
CA LEU A 86 12.88 -0.45 -7.87
C LEU A 86 13.68 0.87 -7.75
N VAL A 87 13.06 1.90 -7.17
CA VAL A 87 13.76 3.15 -6.87
C VAL A 87 14.37 3.08 -5.48
N GLN A 88 15.69 3.17 -5.43
CA GLN A 88 16.49 3.25 -4.20
C GLN A 88 17.35 4.50 -4.23
N VAL A 89 17.46 5.17 -3.09
CA VAL A 89 18.23 6.41 -2.97
C VAL A 89 19.11 6.42 -1.73
N PRO A 90 20.29 7.06 -1.77
CA PRO A 90 21.17 7.15 -0.62
C PRO A 90 20.67 8.18 0.42
N SER A 91 21.36 8.25 1.55
CA SER A 91 21.24 9.39 2.47
C SER A 91 21.54 10.72 1.75
N GLY A 92 20.94 11.81 2.22
CA GLY A 92 21.01 13.13 1.56
C GLY A 92 20.00 13.34 0.42
N SER A 93 19.29 12.30 0.00
CA SER A 93 18.19 12.43 -0.97
C SER A 93 17.01 13.20 -0.39
N ARG A 94 16.19 13.80 -1.25
CA ARG A 94 15.07 14.65 -0.84
C ARG A 94 13.83 14.37 -1.67
N LEU A 95 12.73 14.07 -0.99
CA LEU A 95 11.40 14.09 -1.57
C LEU A 95 10.79 15.45 -1.29
N GLN A 96 10.21 16.10 -2.30
CA GLN A 96 9.58 17.40 -2.11
C GLN A 96 8.31 17.52 -2.93
N LEU A 97 7.25 18.02 -2.30
CA LEU A 97 6.12 18.62 -3.02
C LEU A 97 6.47 20.09 -3.25
N THR A 98 6.78 20.46 -4.48
CA THR A 98 7.30 21.80 -4.81
C THR A 98 6.21 22.87 -4.69
N SER A 99 6.61 24.15 -4.72
CA SER A 99 5.69 25.29 -4.75
C SER A 99 4.77 25.32 -5.98
N VAL A 100 5.11 24.58 -7.04
CA VAL A 100 4.32 24.46 -8.28
C VAL A 100 3.53 23.15 -8.35
N GLY A 101 3.43 22.41 -7.24
CA GLY A 101 2.58 21.22 -7.17
C GLY A 101 3.14 19.98 -7.87
N VAL A 102 4.47 19.86 -7.92
CA VAL A 102 5.16 18.65 -8.44
C VAL A 102 5.74 17.88 -7.26
N LEU A 103 5.42 16.58 -7.15
CA LEU A 103 6.09 15.69 -6.21
C LEU A 103 7.34 15.09 -6.86
N SER A 104 8.52 15.44 -6.37
CA SER A 104 9.80 15.08 -6.97
C SER A 104 10.73 14.45 -5.94
N LEU A 105 11.29 13.28 -6.27
CA LEU A 105 12.36 12.64 -5.50
C LEU A 105 13.69 12.89 -6.23
N ARG A 106 14.62 13.53 -5.53
CA ARG A 106 15.96 13.83 -6.03
C ARG A 106 17.03 13.17 -5.18
N ASP A 107 18.08 12.70 -5.84
CA ASP A 107 19.30 12.22 -5.19
C ASP A 107 20.14 13.39 -4.63
N PRO A 108 21.26 13.13 -3.92
CA PRO A 108 22.10 14.18 -3.35
C PRO A 108 22.78 15.06 -4.40
N THR A 109 22.90 14.61 -5.65
CA THR A 109 23.45 15.42 -6.76
C THR A 109 22.42 16.39 -7.33
N GLY A 110 21.15 16.26 -6.91
CA GLY A 110 20.02 17.04 -7.41
C GLY A 110 19.34 16.41 -8.62
N THR A 111 19.78 15.23 -9.06
CA THR A 111 19.17 14.49 -10.17
C THR A 111 17.82 13.94 -9.74
N GLU A 112 16.79 14.16 -10.54
CA GLU A 112 15.46 13.61 -10.29
C GLU A 112 15.43 12.12 -10.65
N VAL A 113 15.19 11.28 -9.65
CA VAL A 113 15.17 9.81 -9.80
C VAL A 113 13.76 9.24 -9.88
N TRP A 114 12.76 9.99 -9.41
CA TRP A 114 11.36 9.56 -9.48
C TRP A 114 10.39 10.75 -9.35
N ASN A 115 9.33 10.72 -10.15
CA ASN A 115 8.14 11.56 -9.99
C ASN A 115 6.89 10.84 -10.56
N PRO A 116 5.67 11.18 -10.11
CA PRO A 116 4.43 10.62 -10.67
C PRO A 116 3.96 11.35 -11.94
N ARG A 117 4.78 12.24 -12.51
CA ARG A 117 4.50 13.07 -13.70
C ARG A 117 3.24 13.94 -13.59
N ILE A 118 2.91 14.37 -12.37
CA ILE A 118 1.84 15.34 -12.10
C ILE A 118 2.42 16.72 -11.89
N VAL A 119 1.72 17.73 -12.43
CA VAL A 119 2.01 19.15 -12.25
C VAL A 119 0.76 19.84 -11.72
N GLY A 120 0.94 20.83 -10.84
CA GLY A 120 -0.16 21.67 -10.36
C GLY A 120 -1.06 21.02 -9.31
N ALA A 121 -0.57 20.01 -8.57
CA ALA A 121 -1.26 19.54 -7.38
C ALA A 121 -1.34 20.69 -6.36
N ALA A 122 -2.49 20.88 -5.71
CA ALA A 122 -2.66 21.86 -4.65
C ALA A 122 -2.10 21.38 -3.31
N TYR A 123 -2.20 20.07 -3.06
CA TYR A 123 -1.65 19.41 -1.88
C TYR A 123 -1.52 17.90 -2.13
N ALA A 124 -0.86 17.21 -1.20
CA ALA A 124 -0.86 15.76 -1.12
C ALA A 124 -1.48 15.27 0.19
N ALA A 125 -1.89 14.01 0.28
CA ALA A 125 -2.37 13.44 1.53
C ALA A 125 -2.09 11.94 1.61
N MET A 126 -1.76 11.48 2.81
CA MET A 126 -1.74 10.06 3.16
C MET A 126 -3.10 9.70 3.77
N LEU A 127 -3.94 8.93 3.07
CA LEU A 127 -5.28 8.59 3.55
C LEU A 127 -5.25 7.40 4.52
N ASN A 128 -6.27 7.30 5.39
CA ASN A 128 -6.43 6.17 6.33
C ASN A 128 -6.66 4.82 5.63
N SER A 129 -7.00 4.82 4.34
CA SER A 129 -7.08 3.61 3.52
C SER A 129 -5.71 3.03 3.17
N GLY A 130 -4.62 3.80 3.34
CA GLY A 130 -3.31 3.46 2.81
C GLY A 130 -3.08 4.00 1.39
N ASN A 131 -4.01 4.78 0.86
CA ASN A 131 -3.85 5.46 -0.41
C ASN A 131 -3.15 6.81 -0.22
N PHE A 132 -2.03 7.02 -0.89
CA PHE A 132 -1.40 8.35 -0.96
C PHE A 132 -1.86 9.04 -2.23
N VAL A 133 -2.30 10.29 -2.12
CA VAL A 133 -2.95 11.04 -3.21
C VAL A 133 -2.28 12.39 -3.45
N LEU A 134 -2.23 12.79 -4.72
CA LEU A 134 -2.01 14.17 -5.16
C LEU A 134 -3.34 14.75 -5.64
N VAL A 135 -3.71 15.93 -5.11
CA VAL A 135 -5.05 16.50 -5.29
C VAL A 135 -4.97 17.84 -6.02
N ALA A 136 -5.81 18.02 -7.05
CA ALA A 136 -5.95 19.26 -7.80
C ALA A 136 -6.60 20.38 -6.96
N PRO A 137 -6.46 21.66 -7.36
CA PRO A 137 -7.14 22.78 -6.70
C PRO A 137 -8.67 22.63 -6.62
N HIS A 138 -9.28 21.97 -7.61
CA HIS A 138 -10.72 21.68 -7.64
C HIS A 138 -11.11 20.39 -6.89
N GLY A 139 -10.18 19.81 -6.12
CA GLY A 139 -10.44 18.69 -5.21
C GLY A 139 -10.41 17.29 -5.83
N SER A 140 -10.18 17.13 -7.15
CA SER A 140 -10.05 15.79 -7.72
C SER A 140 -8.67 15.19 -7.45
N THR A 141 -8.62 13.87 -7.32
CA THR A 141 -7.36 13.12 -7.33
C THR A 141 -6.73 13.18 -8.71
N GLN A 142 -5.51 13.69 -8.82
CA GLN A 142 -4.72 13.69 -10.07
C GLN A 142 -3.83 12.45 -10.19
N TRP A 143 -3.36 11.95 -9.05
CA TRP A 143 -2.58 10.71 -8.96
C TRP A 143 -2.73 10.08 -7.60
N GLU A 144 -2.66 8.75 -7.56
CA GLU A 144 -2.78 7.98 -6.34
C GLU A 144 -2.04 6.65 -6.41
N THR A 145 -1.62 6.14 -5.26
CA THR A 145 -0.93 4.84 -5.18
C THR A 145 -1.87 3.67 -5.44
N PHE A 146 -3.17 3.80 -5.17
CA PHE A 146 -4.14 2.75 -5.44
C PHE A 146 -4.31 2.43 -6.93
N ASN A 147 -4.15 3.42 -7.81
CA ASN A 147 -4.15 3.21 -9.26
C ASN A 147 -2.74 2.85 -9.80
N ASN A 148 -1.71 2.94 -8.96
CA ASN A 148 -0.32 2.62 -9.28
C ASN A 148 0.24 1.59 -8.29
N PRO A 149 -0.40 0.41 -8.12
CA PRO A 149 0.04 -0.59 -7.15
C PRO A 149 1.38 -1.20 -7.55
N THR A 150 2.11 -1.73 -6.57
CA THR A 150 3.32 -2.53 -6.83
C THR A 150 2.99 -4.02 -6.84
N ASP A 151 2.93 -4.60 -5.66
CA ASP A 151 2.83 -6.02 -5.42
C ASP A 151 1.70 -6.33 -4.44
N THR A 152 1.29 -5.36 -3.61
CA THR A 152 0.22 -5.52 -2.62
C THR A 152 -1.08 -4.82 -3.05
N ILE A 153 -2.21 -5.51 -2.87
CA ILE A 153 -3.57 -4.93 -2.92
C ILE A 153 -4.05 -4.67 -1.49
N LEU A 154 -4.49 -3.44 -1.21
CA LEU A 154 -5.00 -3.00 0.08
C LEU A 154 -6.53 -3.03 0.15
N LEU A 155 -7.05 -3.07 1.38
CA LEU A 155 -8.49 -2.99 1.63
C LEU A 155 -9.06 -1.72 1.03
N THR A 156 -10.26 -1.79 0.46
CA THR A 156 -10.95 -0.72 -0.29
C THR A 156 -10.33 -0.35 -1.64
N GLN A 157 -9.26 -1.03 -2.06
CA GLN A 157 -8.65 -0.79 -3.37
C GLN A 157 -9.44 -1.46 -4.50
N VAL A 158 -9.54 -0.73 -5.61
CA VAL A 158 -10.11 -1.19 -6.87
C VAL A 158 -8.99 -1.14 -7.92
N LEU A 159 -8.73 -2.28 -8.56
CA LEU A 159 -7.84 -2.36 -9.71
C LEU A 159 -8.67 -2.40 -10.98
N THR A 160 -8.60 -1.34 -11.79
CA THR A 160 -9.27 -1.30 -13.10
C THR A 160 -8.38 -1.92 -14.17
N ALA A 161 -8.92 -2.88 -14.93
CA ALA A 161 -8.21 -3.57 -15.99
C ALA A 161 -7.78 -2.58 -17.11
N PRO A 162 -6.64 -2.82 -17.79
CA PRO A 162 -5.67 -3.89 -17.52
C PRO A 162 -4.69 -3.52 -16.38
N LYS A 163 -4.30 -4.51 -15.56
CA LYS A 163 -3.22 -4.40 -14.56
C LYS A 163 -2.46 -5.71 -14.47
N MET A 164 -1.16 -5.60 -14.18
CA MET A 164 -0.32 -6.74 -13.86
C MET A 164 0.40 -6.47 -12.56
N LEU A 165 0.25 -7.37 -11.58
CA LEU A 165 0.94 -7.27 -10.29
C LEU A 165 1.79 -8.51 -10.10
N ARG A 166 3.00 -8.32 -9.61
CA ARG A 166 3.94 -9.41 -9.37
C ARG A 166 4.37 -9.38 -7.91
N SER A 167 4.47 -10.57 -7.31
CA SER A 167 4.97 -10.67 -5.95
C SER A 167 6.38 -10.13 -5.83
N ARG A 168 6.80 -9.81 -4.63
CA ARG A 168 8.23 -9.71 -4.32
C ARG A 168 8.82 -11.10 -4.01
N ILE A 169 10.14 -11.27 -4.00
CA ILE A 169 10.79 -12.56 -3.67
C ILE A 169 10.58 -12.91 -2.20
N MET A 170 10.78 -11.93 -1.32
CA MET A 170 10.55 -12.05 0.13
C MET A 170 10.34 -10.66 0.75
N ALA A 171 9.95 -10.58 2.02
CA ALA A 171 9.59 -9.32 2.69
C ALA A 171 10.66 -8.22 2.56
N THR A 172 11.94 -8.62 2.52
CA THR A 172 13.12 -7.76 2.47
C THR A 172 13.73 -7.61 1.07
N ASP A 173 13.26 -8.39 0.10
CA ASP A 173 13.74 -8.36 -1.29
C ASP A 173 12.57 -8.02 -2.22
N TYR A 174 12.58 -6.75 -2.66
CA TYR A 174 11.55 -6.12 -3.48
C TYR A 174 11.67 -6.45 -4.98
N SER A 175 12.62 -7.31 -5.37
CA SER A 175 12.70 -7.81 -6.73
C SER A 175 11.46 -8.64 -7.08
N ASN A 176 11.10 -8.62 -8.36
CA ASN A 176 9.99 -9.40 -8.90
C ASN A 176 10.12 -10.87 -8.49
N GLY A 177 9.03 -11.47 -8.00
CA GLY A 177 8.97 -12.79 -7.40
C GLY A 177 8.17 -13.79 -8.25
N ARG A 178 7.69 -14.86 -7.61
CA ARG A 178 7.17 -16.06 -8.30
C ARG A 178 5.68 -16.04 -8.62
N PHE A 179 4.91 -15.09 -8.12
CA PHE A 179 3.47 -15.05 -8.36
C PHE A 179 3.09 -13.82 -9.15
N LEU A 180 2.24 -14.02 -10.16
CA LEU A 180 1.79 -12.96 -11.06
C LEU A 180 0.26 -12.98 -11.15
N LEU A 181 -0.33 -11.82 -10.88
CA LEU A 181 -1.72 -11.49 -11.17
C LEU A 181 -1.75 -10.79 -12.52
N ASN A 182 -2.47 -11.37 -13.47
CA ASN A 182 -2.74 -10.75 -14.75
C ASN A 182 -4.24 -10.42 -14.83
N LEU A 183 -4.59 -9.15 -14.67
CA LEU A 183 -5.94 -8.63 -14.79
C LEU A 183 -6.06 -7.98 -16.16
N GLN A 184 -6.81 -8.60 -17.07
CA GLN A 184 -7.06 -8.10 -18.42
C GLN A 184 -8.55 -7.79 -18.60
N THR A 185 -8.90 -7.15 -19.72
CA THR A 185 -10.30 -6.82 -20.02
C THR A 185 -11.13 -8.04 -20.42
N ASP A 186 -10.48 -9.13 -20.82
CA ASP A 186 -11.08 -10.39 -21.27
C ASP A 186 -11.00 -11.51 -20.22
N GLY A 187 -10.35 -11.26 -19.08
CA GLY A 187 -10.28 -12.22 -18.00
C GLY A 187 -9.24 -11.88 -16.94
N VAL A 188 -9.15 -12.76 -15.94
CA VAL A 188 -8.15 -12.69 -14.88
C VAL A 188 -7.45 -14.03 -14.78
N SER A 189 -6.12 -14.01 -14.71
CA SER A 189 -5.32 -15.21 -14.51
C SER A 189 -4.26 -15.03 -13.43
N LEU A 190 -3.98 -16.12 -12.71
CA LEU A 190 -2.90 -16.21 -11.73
C LEU A 190 -1.87 -17.22 -12.22
N HIS A 191 -0.62 -16.76 -12.29
CA HIS A 191 0.50 -17.56 -12.79
C HIS A 191 1.58 -17.74 -11.73
N SER A 192 2.31 -18.83 -11.89
CA SER A 192 3.62 -19.01 -11.27
C SER A 192 4.72 -18.64 -12.27
N VAL A 193 5.81 -18.07 -11.78
CA VAL A 193 6.98 -17.72 -12.59
C VAL A 193 8.21 -18.39 -12.00
N ALA A 194 8.92 -19.14 -12.84
CA ALA A 194 10.17 -19.77 -12.46
C ALA A 194 11.24 -18.72 -12.14
N MET A 195 12.04 -18.97 -11.11
CA MET A 195 13.20 -18.15 -10.77
C MET A 195 14.47 -19.00 -10.76
N PRO A 196 15.60 -18.50 -11.31
CA PRO A 196 15.80 -17.16 -11.87
C PRO A 196 15.43 -17.03 -13.36
N THR A 197 14.98 -18.09 -14.04
CA THR A 197 14.80 -18.11 -15.51
C THR A 197 13.69 -17.18 -16.02
N LYS A 198 12.80 -16.70 -15.14
CA LYS A 198 11.64 -15.86 -15.45
C LYS A 198 10.60 -16.52 -16.39
N ASN A 199 10.70 -17.83 -16.61
CA ASN A 199 9.73 -18.58 -17.42
C ASN A 199 8.34 -18.52 -16.77
N LEU A 200 7.36 -18.04 -17.52
CA LEU A 200 5.96 -18.02 -17.12
C LEU A 200 5.36 -19.42 -17.31
N TYR A 201 4.80 -19.99 -16.23
CA TYR A 201 4.03 -21.22 -16.33
C TYR A 201 2.57 -20.92 -16.69
N ASP A 202 1.87 -21.96 -17.14
CA ASP A 202 0.42 -21.94 -17.31
C ASP A 202 -0.27 -21.42 -16.04
N SER A 203 -1.41 -20.75 -16.23
CA SER A 203 -2.18 -20.23 -15.11
C SER A 203 -2.67 -21.38 -14.24
N TYR A 204 -2.41 -21.31 -12.95
CA TYR A 204 -2.99 -22.28 -11.98
C TYR A 204 -4.43 -21.93 -11.61
N TRP A 205 -4.89 -20.73 -11.99
CA TRP A 205 -6.27 -20.29 -11.89
C TRP A 205 -6.53 -19.21 -12.93
N SER A 206 -7.70 -19.26 -13.57
CA SER A 206 -8.18 -18.20 -14.44
C SER A 206 -9.70 -18.13 -14.42
N THR A 207 -10.22 -16.97 -14.81
CA THR A 207 -11.62 -16.80 -15.20
C THR A 207 -11.66 -15.93 -16.43
N ASP A 208 -12.44 -16.34 -17.41
CA ASP A 208 -12.68 -15.56 -18.61
C ASP A 208 -13.89 -14.64 -18.41
N GLY A 209 -13.96 -13.59 -19.20
CA GLY A 209 -15.10 -12.68 -19.27
C GLY A 209 -14.69 -11.21 -19.28
N ASN A 210 -15.62 -10.38 -19.75
CA ASN A 210 -15.44 -8.93 -19.92
C ASN A 210 -15.21 -8.23 -18.56
N THR A 211 -13.98 -8.28 -18.08
CA THR A 211 -13.58 -7.87 -16.74
C THR A 211 -13.31 -6.37 -16.72
N THR A 212 -13.93 -5.67 -15.78
CA THR A 212 -13.70 -4.24 -15.57
C THR A 212 -12.76 -3.99 -14.40
N ASN A 213 -13.01 -4.62 -13.24
CA ASN A 213 -12.21 -4.39 -12.05
C ASN A 213 -12.02 -5.64 -11.18
N LEU A 214 -10.91 -5.69 -10.47
CA LEU A 214 -10.73 -6.50 -9.27
C LEU A 214 -10.89 -5.61 -8.04
N VAL A 215 -11.78 -5.99 -7.13
CA VAL A 215 -12.13 -5.20 -5.94
C VAL A 215 -11.74 -5.95 -4.69
N PHE A 216 -11.04 -5.27 -3.77
CA PHE A 216 -10.87 -5.70 -2.39
C PHE A 216 -11.72 -4.82 -1.48
N ASP A 217 -12.92 -5.27 -1.11
CA ASP A 217 -13.90 -4.42 -0.43
C ASP A 217 -13.63 -4.24 1.07
N ALA A 218 -14.33 -3.30 1.72
CA ALA A 218 -14.18 -3.02 3.14
C ALA A 218 -14.56 -4.18 4.07
N SER A 219 -15.30 -5.18 3.57
CA SER A 219 -15.68 -6.38 4.31
C SER A 219 -14.61 -7.48 4.26
N GLY A 220 -13.57 -7.28 3.46
CA GLY A 220 -12.50 -8.23 3.25
C GLY A 220 -12.75 -9.23 2.12
N ARG A 221 -13.78 -9.00 1.28
CA ARG A 221 -14.06 -9.84 0.11
C ARG A 221 -13.24 -9.36 -1.07
N ILE A 222 -12.83 -10.33 -1.88
CA ILE A 222 -12.14 -10.06 -3.13
C ILE A 222 -12.95 -10.67 -4.26
N TYR A 223 -13.32 -9.84 -5.23
CA TYR A 223 -14.18 -10.24 -6.34
C TYR A 223 -13.83 -9.46 -7.60
N ILE A 224 -14.19 -10.03 -8.73
CA ILE A 224 -14.08 -9.42 -10.05
C ILE A 224 -15.43 -8.83 -10.42
N THR A 225 -15.43 -7.65 -11.01
CA THR A 225 -16.60 -7.03 -11.65
C THR A 225 -16.46 -7.14 -13.16
N THR A 226 -17.56 -7.44 -13.82
CA THR A 226 -17.66 -7.46 -15.28
C THR A 226 -18.41 -6.22 -15.79
N ASP A 227 -18.31 -5.96 -17.09
CA ASP A 227 -19.02 -4.88 -17.79
C ASP A 227 -20.54 -4.90 -17.57
N ASN A 228 -21.12 -6.11 -17.49
CA ASN A 228 -22.53 -6.34 -17.23
C ASN A 228 -22.91 -6.24 -15.74
N GLY A 229 -21.97 -5.85 -14.87
CA GLY A 229 -22.18 -5.68 -13.44
C GLY A 229 -22.13 -6.96 -12.60
N THR A 230 -21.91 -8.13 -13.23
CA THR A 230 -21.78 -9.40 -12.51
C THR A 230 -20.53 -9.40 -11.63
N GLN A 231 -20.66 -9.96 -10.42
CA GLN A 231 -19.57 -10.14 -9.47
C GLN A 231 -19.14 -11.61 -9.38
N ILE A 232 -17.86 -11.88 -9.66
CA ILE A 232 -17.26 -13.21 -9.53
C ILE A 232 -16.40 -13.21 -8.27
N ASN A 233 -16.86 -13.90 -7.23
CA ASN A 233 -16.14 -13.97 -5.96
C ASN A 233 -14.87 -14.82 -6.10
N MET A 234 -13.74 -14.24 -5.71
CA MET A 234 -12.47 -14.96 -5.57
C MET A 234 -12.21 -15.41 -4.13
N THR A 235 -13.02 -14.99 -3.15
CA THR A 235 -12.95 -15.51 -1.77
C THR A 235 -14.05 -16.53 -1.51
N SER A 236 -13.73 -17.71 -0.95
CA SER A 236 -14.72 -18.70 -0.53
C SER A 236 -15.22 -18.38 0.89
N ARG A 237 -16.52 -18.06 1.06
CA ARG A 237 -17.11 -17.97 2.40
C ARG A 237 -17.19 -19.36 3.03
N VAL A 238 -16.33 -19.64 4.00
CA VAL A 238 -16.65 -20.60 5.07
C VAL A 238 -16.61 -19.80 6.37
N LEU A 239 -17.77 -19.45 6.89
CA LEU A 239 -17.87 -18.97 8.27
C LEU A 239 -17.63 -20.17 9.17
N ALA A 240 -16.37 -20.39 9.59
CA ALA A 240 -16.13 -21.17 10.80
C ALA A 240 -16.76 -20.39 11.98
N PRO A 241 -17.21 -21.08 13.05
CA PRO A 241 -17.86 -20.45 14.22
C PRO A 241 -17.05 -19.34 14.91
N TRP A 242 -15.80 -19.12 14.51
CA TRP A 242 -14.83 -18.20 15.08
C TRP A 242 -14.50 -16.97 14.19
N GLY A 243 -15.29 -16.71 13.13
CA GLY A 243 -15.25 -15.41 12.44
C GLY A 243 -14.01 -15.12 11.59
N THR A 244 -13.33 -16.15 11.08
CA THR A 244 -12.24 -16.01 10.11
C THR A 244 -12.77 -16.09 8.67
N THR A 245 -12.41 -15.13 7.82
CA THR A 245 -12.62 -15.22 6.37
C THR A 245 -11.58 -16.17 5.79
N THR A 246 -12.01 -17.33 5.30
CA THR A 246 -11.15 -18.27 4.57
C THR A 246 -10.82 -17.70 3.19
N ILE A 247 -9.54 -17.42 2.95
CA ILE A 247 -9.04 -17.04 1.63
C ILE A 247 -9.23 -18.24 0.71
N ALA A 248 -9.72 -18.03 -0.52
CA ALA A 248 -9.85 -19.15 -1.44
C ALA A 248 -8.47 -19.76 -1.76
N PRO A 249 -8.40 -21.08 -2.04
CA PRO A 249 -7.14 -21.77 -2.29
C PRO A 249 -6.24 -21.06 -3.33
N HIS A 250 -6.85 -20.49 -4.37
CA HIS A 250 -6.16 -19.80 -5.46
C HIS A 250 -5.55 -18.45 -5.04
N LEU A 251 -6.14 -17.73 -4.08
CA LEU A 251 -5.56 -16.48 -3.55
C LEU A 251 -4.53 -16.73 -2.43
N THR A 252 -4.43 -17.96 -1.92
CA THR A 252 -3.56 -18.30 -0.78
C THR A 252 -2.10 -17.99 -1.06
N GLN A 253 -1.65 -18.19 -2.31
CA GLN A 253 -0.27 -17.94 -2.72
C GLN A 253 0.03 -16.43 -2.82
N MET A 254 -0.93 -15.62 -3.25
CA MET A 254 -0.82 -14.16 -3.25
C MET A 254 -0.82 -13.60 -1.83
N VAL A 255 -1.65 -14.12 -0.93
CA VAL A 255 -1.64 -13.67 0.47
C VAL A 255 -0.35 -14.09 1.18
N ARG A 256 0.12 -15.33 0.99
CA ARG A 256 1.36 -15.84 1.61
C ARG A 256 2.62 -15.15 1.11
N SER A 257 2.61 -14.61 -0.11
CA SER A 257 3.73 -13.84 -0.66
C SER A 257 3.71 -12.35 -0.30
N GLY A 258 2.72 -11.90 0.47
CA GLY A 258 2.58 -10.49 0.86
C GLY A 258 1.87 -9.62 -0.19
N ASN A 259 1.35 -10.22 -1.26
CA ASN A 259 0.71 -9.50 -2.36
C ASN A 259 -0.72 -9.03 -2.06
N MET A 260 -1.26 -9.43 -0.93
CA MET A 260 -2.64 -9.17 -0.59
C MET A 260 -2.71 -9.14 0.94
N CYS A 261 -2.91 -7.96 1.51
CA CYS A 261 -2.94 -7.81 2.96
C CYS A 261 -4.37 -8.03 3.46
N THR A 262 -4.71 -9.26 3.82
CA THR A 262 -6.05 -9.61 4.34
C THR A 262 -6.26 -9.26 5.82
N GLN A 263 -5.29 -8.63 6.47
CA GLN A 263 -5.34 -8.44 7.92
C GLN A 263 -5.92 -7.10 8.34
N ARG A 264 -7.25 -7.07 8.58
CA ARG A 264 -7.85 -6.04 9.44
C ARG A 264 -7.85 -6.42 10.94
N ARG A 265 -7.54 -7.67 11.32
CA ARG A 265 -7.71 -8.15 12.72
C ARG A 265 -6.48 -8.75 13.41
N SER A 266 -5.39 -9.11 12.73
CA SER A 266 -4.20 -9.60 13.46
C SER A 266 -3.33 -8.49 14.04
N ALA A 267 -3.44 -7.26 13.51
CA ALA A 267 -2.72 -6.10 14.06
C ALA A 267 -3.40 -5.49 15.30
N ILE A 268 -4.73 -5.60 15.41
CA ILE A 268 -5.48 -5.00 16.54
C ILE A 268 -5.57 -5.97 17.74
N HIS A 269 -5.44 -7.28 17.53
CA HIS A 269 -5.44 -8.24 18.65
C HIS A 269 -4.11 -8.31 19.42
N LYS A 270 -2.98 -7.95 18.79
CA LYS A 270 -1.68 -7.82 19.47
C LYS A 270 -1.52 -6.57 20.34
N VAL A 271 -2.51 -5.66 20.35
CA VAL A 271 -2.49 -4.43 21.16
C VAL A 271 -3.37 -4.54 22.41
N ARG A 272 -4.14 -5.64 22.60
CA ARG A 272 -4.97 -5.84 23.81
C ARG A 272 -4.49 -6.91 24.78
N HIS A 273 -3.53 -7.74 24.40
CA HIS A 273 -2.85 -8.62 25.34
C HIS A 273 -1.35 -8.48 25.12
N GLY A 274 -0.69 -7.78 26.04
CA GLY A 274 0.77 -7.74 26.08
C GLY A 274 1.30 -9.16 26.32
N GLN A 275 1.83 -9.75 25.25
CA GLN A 275 2.81 -10.82 25.25
C GLN A 275 3.76 -10.57 24.08
#